data_AF-A0A7W0V3T8-F1
#
_entry.id   AF-A0A7W0V3T8-F1
#
_cell.length_a   1.000
_cell.length_b   1.000
_cell.length_c   1.000
_cell.angle_alpha   90.00
_cell.angle_beta   90.00
_cell.angle_gamma   90.00
#
_symmetry.space_group_name_H-M   'P 1'
#
loop_
_entity.id
_entity.type
_entity.pdbx_description
1 polymer ?
#
loop_
_entity_poly.entity_id
_entity_poly.type
_entity_poly.pdbx_seq_one_letter_code
_entity_poly.pdbx_strand_id
1 'polypeptide(L)'
;MKNPRGRSRKQSGSDKRTPEAAGPVLITPRVLRRWPLPQPGESGDKEDRGSVLVVGGATEMPGAVILAATGALRAGAGKLQIATCRSIAHVVAAAVPEARVFALAETKTG
;
A
#
# COMPACT_ATOMS: atom_id res chain seq x y z
N MET A 1 -40.72 -34.38 43.96
CA MET A 1 -40.77 -33.01 43.40
C MET A 1 -39.57 -32.18 43.87
N LYS A 2 -38.45 -32.20 43.12
CA LYS A 2 -37.41 -31.15 43.06
C LYS A 2 -36.70 -31.28 41.70
N ASN A 3 -36.69 -30.21 40.92
CA ASN A 3 -36.27 -30.14 39.51
C ASN A 3 -34.74 -29.94 39.41
N PRO A 4 -33.96 -30.75 38.65
CA PRO A 4 -32.57 -30.44 38.35
C PRO A 4 -32.44 -29.65 37.04
N ARG A 5 -31.55 -28.66 37.07
CA ARG A 5 -31.24 -27.69 36.02
C ARG A 5 -30.55 -28.38 34.82
N GLY A 6 -30.99 -28.07 33.61
CA GLY A 6 -30.33 -28.45 32.35
C GLY A 6 -30.20 -27.25 31.43
N ARG A 7 -28.98 -26.76 31.27
CA ARG A 7 -28.56 -25.54 30.57
C ARG A 7 -28.92 -25.57 29.08
N SER A 8 -29.48 -24.46 28.59
CA SER A 8 -29.65 -24.14 27.17
C SER A 8 -28.35 -24.33 26.39
N ARG A 9 -28.36 -25.20 25.38
CA ARG A 9 -27.33 -25.26 24.34
C ARG A 9 -27.92 -24.64 23.08
N LYS A 10 -27.83 -23.30 22.98
CA LYS A 10 -28.08 -22.58 21.73
C LYS A 10 -27.15 -23.15 20.67
N GLN A 11 -27.71 -23.71 19.60
CA GLN A 11 -26.99 -23.93 18.35
C GLN A 11 -26.61 -22.57 17.78
N SER A 12 -25.49 -22.03 18.27
CA SER A 12 -24.76 -20.91 17.69
C SER A 12 -23.78 -21.48 16.66
N GLY A 13 -24.32 -22.07 15.60
CA GLY A 13 -23.59 -22.35 14.38
C GLY A 13 -23.75 -21.15 13.47
N SER A 14 -22.98 -20.09 13.70
CA SER A 14 -22.80 -19.07 12.69
C SER A 14 -22.28 -19.77 11.43
N ASP A 15 -23.11 -19.84 10.39
CA ASP A 15 -22.72 -20.18 9.03
C ASP A 15 -21.73 -19.10 8.55
N LYS A 16 -20.51 -19.17 9.05
CA LYS A 16 -19.37 -18.47 8.47
C LYS A 16 -19.07 -19.22 7.19
N ARG A 17 -19.83 -18.91 6.13
CA ARG A 17 -19.38 -19.15 4.77
C ARG A 17 -18.06 -18.42 4.62
N THR A 18 -16.97 -19.14 4.87
CA THR A 18 -15.66 -18.81 4.32
C THR A 18 -15.91 -18.52 2.85
N PRO A 19 -15.56 -17.33 2.32
CA PRO A 19 -15.72 -17.12 0.89
C PRO A 19 -14.90 -18.22 0.22
N GLU A 20 -15.60 -19.13 -0.43
CA GLU A 20 -15.01 -20.13 -1.31
C GLU A 20 -14.04 -19.38 -2.19
N ALA A 21 -12.76 -19.71 -2.10
CA ALA A 21 -11.70 -18.96 -2.76
C ALA A 21 -11.95 -19.06 -4.26
N ALA A 22 -12.63 -18.03 -4.81
CA ALA A 22 -12.83 -17.90 -6.23
C ALA A 22 -11.45 -18.04 -6.89
N GLY A 23 -11.34 -18.97 -7.85
CA GLY A 23 -10.11 -19.20 -8.57
C GLY A 23 -9.55 -17.90 -9.19
N PRO A 24 -8.26 -17.89 -9.59
CA PRO A 24 -7.63 -16.69 -10.11
C PRO A 24 -8.44 -16.11 -11.29
N VAL A 25 -8.80 -14.82 -11.19
CA VAL A 25 -9.55 -14.12 -12.24
C VAL A 25 -8.58 -13.45 -13.19
N LEU A 26 -8.73 -13.68 -14.49
CA LEU A 26 -7.92 -13.03 -15.51
C LEU A 26 -8.19 -11.51 -15.54
N ILE A 27 -7.14 -10.71 -15.33
CA ILE A 27 -7.21 -9.25 -15.44
C ILE A 27 -7.12 -8.85 -16.90
N THR A 28 -8.25 -8.46 -17.50
CA THR A 28 -8.34 -7.94 -18.87
C THR A 28 -8.50 -6.41 -18.86
N PRO A 29 -8.22 -5.70 -19.97
CA PRO A 29 -8.49 -4.27 -20.06
C PRO A 29 -9.95 -3.89 -19.73
N ARG A 30 -10.92 -4.78 -20.02
CA ARG A 30 -12.34 -4.57 -19.68
C ARG A 30 -12.59 -4.59 -18.17
N VAL A 31 -11.85 -5.42 -17.42
CA VAL A 31 -11.91 -5.44 -15.95
C VAL A 31 -11.33 -4.14 -15.39
N LEU A 32 -10.14 -3.73 -15.86
CA LEU A 32 -9.48 -2.51 -15.38
C LEU A 32 -10.29 -1.23 -15.62
N ARG A 33 -11.01 -1.12 -16.75
CA ARG A 33 -11.90 0.03 -17.02
C ARG A 33 -13.03 0.18 -16.00
N ARG A 34 -13.38 -0.88 -15.27
CA ARG A 34 -14.39 -0.86 -14.20
C ARG A 34 -13.81 -0.47 -12.84
N TRP A 35 -12.48 -0.41 -12.72
CA TRP A 35 -11.73 0.01 -11.54
C TRP A 35 -10.87 1.24 -11.87
N PRO A 36 -11.49 2.39 -12.21
CA PRO A 36 -10.74 3.61 -12.45
C PRO A 36 -10.02 4.03 -11.16
N LEU A 37 -8.87 4.68 -11.32
CA LEU A 37 -8.25 5.39 -10.20
C LEU A 37 -9.21 6.49 -9.71
N PRO A 38 -9.22 6.79 -8.40
CA PRO A 38 -9.96 7.93 -7.87
C PRO A 38 -9.54 9.19 -8.63
N GLN A 39 -10.48 9.81 -9.34
CA GLN A 39 -10.22 11.09 -9.98
C GLN A 39 -10.53 12.20 -8.98
N PRO A 40 -9.60 13.10 -8.69
CA PRO A 40 -9.91 14.28 -7.90
C PRO A 40 -11.00 15.09 -8.62
N GLY A 41 -11.93 15.66 -7.86
CA GLY A 41 -12.94 16.57 -8.40
C GLY A 41 -12.31 17.84 -8.99
N GLU A 42 -13.10 18.69 -9.62
CA GLU A 42 -12.60 19.94 -10.24
C GLU A 42 -11.91 20.89 -9.24
N SER A 43 -12.28 20.81 -7.97
CA SER A 43 -11.65 21.54 -6.86
C SER A 43 -10.63 20.71 -6.08
N GLY A 44 -10.29 19.50 -6.55
CA GLY A 44 -9.49 18.55 -5.80
C GLY A 44 -8.02 18.95 -5.71
N ASP A 45 -7.43 18.82 -4.54
CA ASP A 45 -6.04 19.17 -4.30
C ASP A 45 -5.12 17.92 -4.31
N LYS A 46 -3.85 18.10 -3.95
CA LYS A 46 -2.90 16.99 -3.87
C LYS A 46 -3.19 16.00 -2.72
N GLU A 47 -3.98 16.39 -1.72
CA GLU A 47 -4.40 15.53 -0.62
C GLU A 47 -5.41 14.49 -1.12
N ASP A 48 -6.31 14.89 -2.02
CA ASP A 48 -7.35 14.01 -2.59
C ASP A 48 -6.79 12.89 -3.47
N ARG A 49 -5.60 13.10 -4.03
CA ARG A 49 -4.85 12.09 -4.80
C ARG A 49 -4.03 11.12 -3.93
N GLY A 50 -4.15 11.24 -2.61
CA GLY A 50 -3.50 10.35 -1.65
C GLY A 50 -2.00 10.62 -1.48
N SER A 51 -1.46 10.03 -0.41
CA SER A 51 -0.05 10.14 -0.03
C SER A 51 0.62 8.78 -0.01
N VAL A 52 1.75 8.65 -0.70
CA VAL A 52 2.52 7.41 -0.78
C VAL A 52 3.87 7.60 -0.10
N LEU A 53 4.22 6.63 0.76
CA LEU A 53 5.56 6.48 1.32
C LEU A 53 6.20 5.22 0.75
N VAL A 54 7.32 5.38 0.05
CA VAL A 54 8.16 4.26 -0.39
C VAL A 54 9.31 4.11 0.61
N VAL A 55 9.46 2.93 1.20
CA VAL A 55 10.55 2.60 2.11
C VAL A 55 11.42 1.54 1.47
N GLY A 56 12.71 1.82 1.34
CA GLY A 56 13.67 0.85 0.82
C GLY A 56 14.79 1.49 0.03
N GLY A 57 15.33 0.72 -0.91
CA GLY A 57 16.63 1.00 -1.49
C GLY A 57 17.75 0.52 -0.57
N ALA A 58 18.91 0.30 -1.16
CA ALA A 58 20.14 -0.05 -0.47
C ALA A 58 21.29 0.63 -1.20
N THR A 59 22.46 0.72 -0.56
CA THR A 59 23.63 1.38 -1.15
C THR A 59 24.00 0.83 -2.53
N GLU A 60 23.88 -0.49 -2.72
CA GLU A 60 24.15 -1.16 -3.99
C GLU A 60 22.94 -1.14 -4.94
N MET A 61 21.74 -0.85 -4.44
CA MET A 61 20.47 -0.90 -5.19
C MET A 61 19.60 0.35 -5.00
N PRO A 62 20.12 1.58 -5.21
CA PRO A 62 19.33 2.81 -5.06
C PRO A 62 18.21 2.90 -6.11
N GLY A 63 18.39 2.28 -7.27
CA GLY A 63 17.39 2.27 -8.35
C GLY A 63 16.04 1.67 -7.94
N ALA A 64 16.03 0.73 -6.99
CA ALA A 64 14.79 0.07 -6.55
C ALA A 64 13.78 1.08 -5.99
N VAL A 65 14.24 1.99 -5.13
CA VAL A 65 13.36 3.00 -4.52
C VAL A 65 12.95 4.07 -5.53
N ILE A 66 13.86 4.45 -6.45
CA ILE A 66 13.61 5.43 -7.51
C ILE A 66 12.53 4.94 -8.48
N LEU A 67 12.60 3.67 -8.90
CA LEU A 67 11.61 3.07 -9.80
C LEU A 67 10.24 2.96 -9.13
N ALA A 68 10.18 2.52 -7.88
CA ALA A 68 8.94 2.42 -7.12
C ALA A 68 8.29 3.81 -6.92
N ALA A 69 9.09 4.81 -6.55
CA ALA A 69 8.66 6.20 -6.43
C ALA A 69 8.10 6.76 -7.74
N THR A 70 8.82 6.57 -8.84
CA THR A 70 8.38 7.01 -10.18
C THR A 70 7.08 6.32 -10.59
N GLY A 71 6.96 5.02 -10.30
CA GLY A 71 5.74 4.24 -10.52
C GLY A 71 4.55 4.81 -9.75
N ALA A 72 4.74 5.18 -8.47
CA ALA A 72 3.70 5.79 -7.65
C ALA A 72 3.23 7.14 -8.23
N LEU A 73 4.15 8.02 -8.66
CA LEU A 73 3.80 9.28 -9.31
C LEU A 73 3.02 9.04 -10.61
N ARG A 74 3.47 8.09 -11.44
CA ARG A 74 2.78 7.74 -12.69
C ARG A 74 1.41 7.09 -12.47
N ALA A 75 1.23 6.40 -11.35
CA ALA A 75 -0.06 5.87 -10.93
C ALA A 75 -0.99 6.95 -10.33
N GLY A 76 -0.54 8.20 -10.23
CA GLY A 76 -1.38 9.33 -9.83
C GLY A 76 -1.26 9.74 -8.36
N ALA A 77 -0.24 9.28 -7.62
CA ALA A 77 -0.01 9.72 -6.24
C ALA A 77 0.09 11.26 -6.13
N GLY A 78 -0.68 11.85 -5.23
CA GLY A 78 -0.70 13.30 -5.01
C GLY A 78 0.50 13.81 -4.22
N LYS A 79 0.98 13.01 -3.26
CA LYS A 79 2.22 13.22 -2.53
C LYS A 79 3.10 12.00 -2.55
N LEU A 80 4.39 12.24 -2.69
CA LEU A 80 5.40 11.21 -2.61
C LEU A 80 6.42 11.51 -1.50
N GLN A 81 6.63 10.51 -0.66
CA GLN A 81 7.66 10.46 0.35
C GLN A 81 8.53 9.23 0.10
N ILE A 82 9.83 9.36 0.34
CA ILE A 82 10.79 8.26 0.22
C ILE A 82 11.59 8.19 1.50
N ALA A 83 11.66 7.02 2.12
CA ALA A 83 12.58 6.75 3.22
C ALA A 83 13.62 5.72 2.76
N THR A 84 14.88 6.12 2.79
CA THR A 84 16.00 5.31 2.25
C THR A 84 17.25 5.46 3.11
N CYS A 85 18.25 4.65 2.81
CA CYS A 85 19.54 4.61 3.50
C CYS A 85 20.24 5.99 3.39
N ARG A 86 20.75 6.53 4.51
CA ARG A 86 21.34 7.87 4.59
C ARG A 86 22.44 8.13 3.55
N SER A 87 23.27 7.13 3.27
CA SER A 87 24.37 7.20 2.31
C SER A 87 23.90 7.51 0.89
N ILE A 88 22.70 7.06 0.49
CA ILE A 88 22.15 7.27 -0.85
C ILE A 88 21.02 8.30 -0.92
N ALA A 89 20.59 8.85 0.22
CA ALA A 89 19.44 9.76 0.26
C ALA A 89 19.59 10.99 -0.65
N HIS A 90 20.80 11.53 -0.79
CA HIS A 90 21.07 12.67 -1.68
C HIS A 90 20.97 12.29 -3.16
N VAL A 91 21.44 11.10 -3.54
CA VAL A 91 21.33 10.56 -4.90
C VAL A 91 19.85 10.36 -5.25
N VAL A 92 19.09 9.76 -4.33
CA VAL A 92 17.65 9.54 -4.51
C VAL A 92 16.88 10.86 -4.61
N ALA A 93 17.22 11.85 -3.77
CA ALA A 93 16.61 13.18 -3.81
C ALA A 93 16.90 13.92 -5.13
N ALA A 94 18.10 13.77 -5.67
CA ALA A 94 18.45 14.34 -6.97
C ALA A 94 17.70 13.64 -8.13
N ALA A 95 17.47 12.33 -8.03
CA ALA A 95 16.80 11.55 -9.06
C ALA A 95 15.27 11.69 -9.07
N VAL A 96 14.65 11.95 -7.91
CA VAL A 96 13.20 12.14 -7.78
C VAL A 96 12.92 13.45 -7.01
N PRO A 97 13.11 14.62 -7.66
CA PRO A 97 13.03 15.91 -6.99
C PRO A 97 11.62 16.27 -6.48
N GLU A 98 10.57 15.60 -6.98
CA GLU A 98 9.20 15.77 -6.52
C GLU A 98 8.94 15.12 -5.15
N ALA A 99 9.83 14.23 -4.69
CA ALA A 99 9.67 13.48 -3.47
C ALA A 99 10.26 14.20 -2.24
N ARG A 100 9.59 14.08 -1.10
CA ARG A 100 10.23 14.36 0.20
C ARG A 100 11.05 13.15 0.64
N VAL A 101 12.38 13.31 0.70
CA VAL A 101 13.29 12.22 1.05
C VAL A 101 13.71 12.28 2.52
N PHE A 102 13.59 11.15 3.21
CA PHE A 102 14.04 10.92 4.59
C PHE A 102 15.29 10.04 4.57
N ALA A 103 16.38 10.57 5.12
CA ALA A 103 17.63 9.85 5.30
C ALA A 103 17.59 9.04 6.61
N LEU A 104 17.37 7.73 6.49
CA LEU A 104 17.29 6.82 7.65
C LEU A 104 18.68 6.38 8.11
N ALA A 105 18.82 6.11 9.40
CA ALA A 105 20.04 5.50 9.93
C ALA A 105 20.29 4.12 9.28
N GLU A 106 21.56 3.80 9.07
CA GLU A 106 22.01 2.58 8.41
C GLU A 106 22.65 1.63 9.43
N THR A 107 22.61 0.35 9.13
CA THR A 107 23.40 -0.67 9.82
C THR A 107 24.81 -0.73 9.21
N LYS A 108 25.71 -1.52 9.80
CA LYS A 108 27.08 -1.67 9.26
C LYS A 108 27.12 -2.27 7.85
N THR A 109 26.06 -2.98 7.45
CA THR A 109 25.94 -3.61 6.13
C THR A 109 25.14 -2.77 5.15
N GLY A 110 24.75 -1.55 5.53
CA GLY A 110 23.69 -0.78 4.88
C GLY A 110 22.35 -1.10 5.53
#